data_AF-A0A9X1BLK2-F1
#
_entry.id   AF-A0A9X1BLK2-F1
#
_cell.length_a   1.000
_cell.length_b   1.000
_cell.length_c   1.000
_cell.angle_alpha   90.00
_cell.angle_beta   90.00
_cell.angle_gamma   90.00
#
_symmetry.space_group_name_H-M   'P 1'
#
loop_
_entity.id
_entity.type
_entity.pdbx_description
1 polymer ?
#
loop_
_entity_poly.entity_id
_entity_poly.type
_entity_poly.pdbx_seq_one_letter_code
_entity_poly.pdbx_strand_id
1 'polypeptide(L)'
;MSALVGVIMGSKSDWSTLSHTADMLEKLGIPYEVKVVSAHRTPDLLFQYAEEAEARGIEVIIAGAGGAAHLPGMCAAKTHLPVLGVPVQSSMLSGVDSLLSIVQMPAGIPVATLAIGKAGAINAALLSASILGAKHPQFHTVLKKFRAEQTDSVLDNPDPRIA
;
A
#
# COMPACT_ATOMS: atom_id res chain seq x y z
N MET A 1 -3.21 8.03 18.86
CA MET A 1 -2.68 6.65 18.69
C MET A 1 -1.49 6.73 17.75
N SER A 2 -0.43 5.92 17.96
CA SER A 2 0.69 5.87 17.02
C SER A 2 0.25 5.19 15.71
N ALA A 3 0.80 5.62 14.57
CA ALA A 3 0.54 5.00 13.28
C ALA A 3 1.08 3.57 13.25
N LEU A 4 0.30 2.62 12.71
CA LEU A 4 0.72 1.25 12.46
C LEU A 4 1.10 1.02 10.98
N VAL A 5 0.53 1.83 10.08
CA VAL A 5 0.82 1.76 8.64
C VAL A 5 1.47 3.06 8.17
N GLY A 6 2.61 2.93 7.49
CA GLY A 6 3.27 4.05 6.81
C GLY A 6 2.88 4.09 5.33
N VAL A 7 2.23 5.15 4.86
CA VAL A 7 1.90 5.34 3.44
C VAL A 7 2.86 6.35 2.82
N ILE A 8 3.77 5.89 1.98
CA ILE A 8 4.77 6.73 1.32
C ILE A 8 4.60 6.74 -0.19
N MET A 9 4.92 7.89 -0.80
CA MET A 9 4.87 8.05 -2.26
C MET A 9 5.94 9.01 -2.77
N GLY A 10 6.36 8.83 -4.02
CA GLY A 10 7.47 9.60 -4.60
C GLY A 10 7.15 11.08 -4.88
N SER A 11 5.87 11.41 -5.04
CA SER A 11 5.42 12.75 -5.43
C SER A 11 4.00 13.04 -4.94
N LYS A 12 3.62 14.33 -4.89
CA LYS A 12 2.23 14.73 -4.64
C LYS A 12 1.26 14.25 -5.73
N SER A 13 1.72 14.06 -6.98
CA SER A 13 0.87 13.56 -8.07
C SER A 13 0.42 12.11 -7.85
N ASP A 14 1.24 11.30 -7.16
CA ASP A 14 0.90 9.92 -6.81
C ASP A 14 -0.28 9.84 -5.82
N TRP A 15 -0.57 10.94 -5.11
CA TRP A 15 -1.69 11.02 -4.16
C TRP A 15 -3.03 10.69 -4.80
N SER A 16 -3.22 11.01 -6.08
CA SER A 16 -4.44 10.63 -6.82
C SER A 16 -4.71 9.12 -6.85
N THR A 17 -3.65 8.29 -6.71
CA THR A 17 -3.76 6.84 -6.58
C THR A 17 -3.78 6.42 -5.10
N LEU A 18 -2.87 6.98 -4.30
CA LEU A 18 -2.64 6.53 -2.92
C LEU A 18 -3.65 7.07 -1.91
N SER A 19 -4.46 8.08 -2.27
CA SER A 19 -5.60 8.50 -1.44
C SER A 19 -6.57 7.34 -1.21
N HIS A 20 -6.72 6.42 -2.17
CA HIS A 20 -7.55 5.23 -2.01
C HIS A 20 -7.01 4.24 -0.98
N THR A 21 -5.69 4.24 -0.73
CA THR A 21 -5.11 3.51 0.41
C THR A 21 -5.53 4.16 1.72
N ALA A 22 -5.42 5.49 1.81
CA ALA A 22 -5.78 6.27 3.00
C ALA A 22 -7.27 6.11 3.35
N ASP A 23 -8.16 6.27 2.36
CA ASP A 23 -9.61 6.11 2.52
C ASP A 23 -9.97 4.71 3.05
N MET A 24 -9.30 3.68 2.53
CA MET A 24 -9.54 2.30 2.96
C MET A 24 -8.97 2.01 4.36
N LEU A 25 -7.79 2.54 4.70
CA LEU A 25 -7.24 2.42 6.06
C LEU A 25 -8.15 3.11 7.08
N GLU A 26 -8.72 4.26 6.73
CA GLU A 26 -9.72 4.96 7.55
C GLU A 26 -11.00 4.14 7.72
N LYS A 27 -11.55 3.58 6.63
CA LYS A 27 -12.71 2.67 6.68
C LYS A 27 -12.45 1.46 7.59
N LEU A 28 -11.22 0.95 7.60
CA LEU A 28 -10.81 -0.20 8.42
C LEU A 28 -10.45 0.18 9.86
N GLY A 29 -10.38 1.48 10.18
CA GLY A 29 -9.98 2.00 11.50
C GLY A 29 -8.51 1.74 11.84
N ILE A 30 -7.65 1.58 10.84
CA ILE A 30 -6.21 1.33 11.04
C ILE A 30 -5.50 2.69 11.12
N PRO A 31 -4.78 3.01 12.22
CA PRO A 31 -4.04 4.27 12.30
C PRO A 31 -2.85 4.27 11.35
N TYR A 32 -2.69 5.36 10.59
CA TYR A 32 -1.66 5.47 9.56
C TYR A 32 -1.05 6.88 9.50
N GLU A 33 0.11 6.97 8.85
CA GLU A 33 0.72 8.25 8.45
C GLU A 33 0.87 8.32 6.92
N VAL A 34 0.91 9.54 6.38
CA VAL A 34 1.13 9.79 4.94
C VAL A 34 2.33 10.71 4.78
N LYS A 35 3.29 10.33 3.94
CA LYS A 35 4.45 11.18 3.60
C LYS A 35 4.83 11.11 2.13
N VAL A 36 5.36 12.22 1.61
CA VAL A 36 6.06 12.23 0.31
C VAL A 36 7.53 11.92 0.57
N VAL A 37 8.02 10.81 0.03
CA VAL A 37 9.39 10.31 0.16
C VAL A 37 9.86 9.87 -1.22
N SER A 38 10.70 10.67 -1.87
CA SER A 38 11.11 10.43 -3.25
C SER A 38 12.42 9.65 -3.31
N ALA A 39 12.38 8.41 -3.78
CA ALA A 39 13.58 7.57 -3.90
C ALA A 39 14.74 8.24 -4.66
N HIS A 40 14.44 8.96 -5.75
CA HIS A 40 15.48 9.59 -6.57
C HIS A 40 15.83 11.03 -6.18
N ARG A 41 14.97 11.72 -5.43
CA ARG A 41 15.14 13.17 -5.12
C ARG A 41 15.50 13.42 -3.65
N THR A 42 15.11 12.50 -2.78
CA THR A 42 15.39 12.52 -1.34
C THR A 42 15.81 11.12 -0.87
N PRO A 43 16.88 10.52 -1.45
CA PRO A 43 17.29 9.15 -1.12
C PRO A 43 17.66 8.97 0.36
N ASP A 44 18.32 9.96 0.97
CA ASP A 44 18.68 9.91 2.39
C ASP A 44 17.45 9.90 3.30
N LEU A 45 16.42 10.68 2.95
CA LEU A 45 15.13 10.66 3.65
C LEU A 45 14.44 9.30 3.53
N LEU A 46 14.55 8.62 2.38
CA LEU A 46 14.01 7.28 2.22
C LEU A 46 14.71 6.29 3.16
N PHE A 47 16.05 6.35 3.22
CA PHE A 47 16.81 5.45 4.08
C PHE A 47 16.47 5.71 5.55
N GLN A 48 16.48 6.97 5.96
CA GLN A 48 16.08 7.37 7.31
C GLN A 48 14.66 6.89 7.64
N TYR A 49 13.69 7.12 6.74
CA TYR A 49 12.30 6.72 6.95
C TYR A 49 12.17 5.21 7.20
N ALA A 50 12.84 4.39 6.39
CA ALA A 50 12.79 2.94 6.46
C ALA A 50 13.50 2.38 7.70
N GLU A 51 14.68 2.91 8.03
CA GLU A 51 15.47 2.50 9.20
C GLU A 51 14.76 2.83 10.51
N GLU A 52 14.11 4.00 10.60
CA GLU A 52 13.42 4.44 11.81
C GLU A 52 11.98 3.90 11.93
N ALA A 53 11.43 3.27 10.90
CA ALA A 53 10.00 2.91 10.84
C ALA A 53 9.56 2.02 12.03
N GLU A 54 10.30 0.95 12.33
CA GLU A 54 9.95 0.03 13.42
C GLU A 54 9.98 0.72 14.78
N ALA A 55 11.02 1.52 15.05
CA ALA A 55 11.16 2.25 16.32
C ALA A 55 10.02 3.25 16.55
N ARG A 56 9.39 3.76 15.48
CA ARG A 56 8.20 4.62 15.53
C ARG A 56 6.89 3.85 15.71
N GLY A 57 6.93 2.52 15.71
CA GLY A 57 5.78 1.64 15.86
C GLY A 57 5.06 1.29 14.55
N ILE A 58 5.64 1.62 13.39
CA ILE A 58 5.12 1.17 12.10
C ILE A 58 5.33 -0.34 12.01
N GLU A 59 4.31 -1.06 11.55
CA GLU A 59 4.33 -2.51 11.38
C GLU A 59 4.18 -2.93 9.91
N VAL A 60 3.64 -2.06 9.04
CA VAL A 60 3.55 -2.27 7.58
C VAL A 60 3.81 -0.97 6.84
N ILE A 61 4.56 -1.00 5.74
CA ILE A 61 4.77 0.15 4.87
C ILE A 61 4.09 -0.10 3.52
N ILE A 62 3.28 0.85 3.07
CA ILE A 62 2.72 0.89 1.72
C ILE A 62 3.46 1.97 0.94
N ALA A 63 4.11 1.57 -0.16
CA ALA A 63 4.92 2.45 -0.99
C ALA A 63 4.37 2.52 -2.42
N GLY A 64 4.03 3.72 -2.88
CA GLY A 64 3.53 4.00 -4.22
C GLY A 64 4.54 4.71 -5.11
N ALA A 65 4.77 4.22 -6.32
CA ALA A 65 5.62 4.89 -7.31
C ALA A 65 5.27 4.50 -8.75
N GLY A 66 5.58 5.39 -9.70
CA GLY A 66 5.36 5.20 -11.14
C GLY A 66 6.63 5.26 -11.98
N GLY A 67 6.62 4.66 -13.18
CA GLY A 67 7.75 4.64 -14.10
C GLY A 67 8.88 3.74 -13.60
N ALA A 68 10.09 4.28 -13.46
CA ALA A 68 11.21 3.61 -12.78
C ALA A 68 10.99 3.58 -11.25
N ALA A 69 10.03 2.76 -10.82
CA ALA A 69 9.40 2.83 -9.51
C ALA A 69 10.22 2.19 -8.38
N HIS A 70 11.38 2.79 -8.04
CA HIS A 70 12.33 2.22 -7.08
C HIS A 70 11.95 2.37 -5.59
N LEU A 71 10.95 3.21 -5.26
CA LEU A 71 10.61 3.52 -3.87
C LEU A 71 10.29 2.27 -3.03
N PRO A 72 9.44 1.32 -3.47
CA PRO A 72 9.12 0.16 -2.65
C PRO A 72 10.34 -0.76 -2.42
N GLY A 73 11.09 -1.07 -3.48
CA GLY A 73 12.27 -1.95 -3.40
C GLY A 73 13.37 -1.37 -2.52
N MET A 74 13.67 -0.08 -2.66
CA MET A 74 14.69 0.57 -1.83
C MET A 74 14.24 0.77 -0.39
N CYS A 75 12.94 0.93 -0.13
CA CYS A 75 12.40 0.91 1.22
C CYS A 75 12.61 -0.47 1.87
N ALA A 76 12.22 -1.55 1.17
CA ALA A 76 12.38 -2.93 1.65
C ALA A 76 13.85 -3.31 1.88
N ALA A 77 14.79 -2.73 1.12
CA ALA A 77 16.23 -2.98 1.32
C ALA A 77 16.78 -2.40 2.64
N LYS A 78 16.02 -1.52 3.31
CA LYS A 78 16.46 -0.76 4.50
C LYS A 78 15.62 -1.05 5.75
N THR A 79 14.68 -1.98 5.67
CA THR A 79 13.82 -2.37 6.80
C THR A 79 13.43 -3.84 6.70
N HIS A 80 13.24 -4.51 7.85
CA HIS A 80 12.66 -5.86 7.90
C HIS A 80 11.14 -5.86 7.95
N LEU A 81 10.50 -4.69 8.07
CA LEU A 81 9.05 -4.57 8.05
C LEU A 81 8.49 -4.98 6.67
N PRO A 82 7.30 -5.59 6.60
CA PRO A 82 6.61 -5.84 5.35
C PRO A 82 6.41 -4.56 4.53
N VAL A 83 6.91 -4.56 3.29
CA VAL A 83 6.69 -3.48 2.31
C VAL A 83 5.73 -3.95 1.22
N LEU A 84 4.64 -3.20 1.06
CA LEU A 84 3.61 -3.39 0.06
C LEU A 84 3.79 -2.37 -1.07
N GLY A 85 4.08 -2.83 -2.28
CA GLY A 85 4.32 -1.97 -3.44
C GLY A 85 3.05 -1.74 -4.26
N VAL A 86 2.71 -0.47 -4.51
CA VAL A 86 1.60 -0.07 -5.39
C VAL A 86 2.17 0.56 -6.67
N PRO A 87 2.13 -0.14 -7.82
CA PRO A 87 2.51 0.44 -9.09
C PRO A 87 1.55 1.55 -9.52
N VAL A 88 2.03 2.79 -9.59
CA VAL A 88 1.24 3.92 -10.10
C VAL A 88 1.24 3.89 -11.63
N GLN A 89 0.08 4.14 -12.25
CA GLN A 89 -0.06 4.12 -13.70
C GLN A 89 0.79 5.22 -14.35
N SER A 90 1.75 4.83 -15.19
CA SER A 90 2.53 5.75 -16.02
C SER A 90 1.75 6.15 -17.27
N SER A 91 2.09 7.29 -17.87
CA SER A 91 1.38 7.81 -19.05
C SER A 91 1.61 6.98 -20.31
N MET A 92 2.86 6.57 -20.58
CA MET A 92 3.24 5.92 -21.84
C MET A 92 3.04 4.40 -21.82
N LEU A 93 3.36 3.76 -20.70
CA LEU A 93 3.35 2.29 -20.57
C LEU A 93 2.21 1.79 -19.68
N SER A 94 1.27 2.67 -19.31
CA SER A 94 0.10 2.33 -18.51
C SER A 94 0.46 1.56 -17.22
N GLY A 95 1.62 1.86 -16.63
CA GLY A 95 2.11 1.25 -15.39
C GLY A 95 2.77 -0.12 -15.54
N VAL A 96 2.99 -0.66 -16.75
CA VAL A 96 3.77 -1.89 -16.94
C VAL A 96 5.22 -1.71 -16.49
N ASP A 97 5.81 -0.55 -16.78
CA ASP A 97 7.10 -0.12 -16.26
C ASP A 97 7.12 -0.04 -14.74
N SER A 98 6.10 0.58 -14.13
CA SER A 98 5.94 0.65 -12.68
C SER A 98 5.85 -0.75 -12.07
N LEU A 99 5.03 -1.63 -12.67
CA LEU A 99 4.80 -2.99 -12.19
C LEU A 99 6.11 -3.79 -12.20
N LEU A 100 6.80 -3.84 -13.33
CA LEU A 100 8.04 -4.61 -13.46
C LEU A 100 9.17 -4.04 -12.59
N SER A 101 9.21 -2.72 -12.38
CA SER A 101 10.18 -2.08 -11.48
C SER A 101 9.97 -2.42 -10.00
N ILE A 102 8.75 -2.83 -9.61
CA ILE A 102 8.39 -3.15 -8.21
C ILE A 102 8.39 -4.66 -7.98
N VAL A 103 7.79 -5.45 -8.88
CA VAL A 103 7.53 -6.89 -8.64
C VAL A 103 8.74 -7.79 -8.85
N GLN A 104 9.67 -7.41 -9.74
CA GLN A 104 10.80 -8.24 -10.13
C GLN A 104 12.00 -8.11 -9.17
N MET A 105 11.73 -7.99 -7.87
CA MET A 105 12.78 -7.99 -6.86
C MET A 105 13.53 -9.33 -6.88
N PRO A 106 14.87 -9.32 -6.82
CA PRO A 106 15.65 -10.55 -6.72
C PRO A 106 15.43 -11.23 -5.36
N ALA A 107 15.79 -12.51 -5.27
CA ALA A 107 15.74 -13.26 -4.02
C ALA A 107 16.54 -12.56 -2.92
N GLY A 108 15.91 -12.38 -1.75
CA GLY A 108 16.53 -11.77 -0.56
C GLY A 108 15.78 -10.54 -0.04
N ILE A 109 15.28 -9.68 -0.93
CA ILE A 109 14.61 -8.42 -0.55
C ILE A 109 13.18 -8.39 -1.14
N PRO A 110 12.17 -8.94 -0.44
CA PRO A 110 10.84 -9.08 -0.99
C PRO A 110 10.05 -7.76 -0.97
N VAL A 111 9.20 -7.58 -1.98
CA VAL A 111 8.13 -6.58 -2.00
C VAL A 111 6.82 -7.26 -2.39
N ALA A 112 5.80 -7.14 -1.54
CA ALA A 112 4.48 -7.65 -1.86
C ALA A 112 3.80 -6.65 -2.81
N THR A 113 3.80 -6.96 -4.11
CA THR A 113 3.32 -6.04 -5.14
C THR A 113 1.82 -6.25 -5.41
N LEU A 114 1.09 -5.14 -5.52
CA LEU A 114 -0.34 -5.14 -5.82
C LEU A 114 -0.61 -4.76 -7.28
N ALA A 115 -1.89 -4.76 -7.68
CA ALA A 115 -2.31 -4.34 -9.00
C ALA A 115 -1.88 -2.89 -9.32
N ILE A 116 -1.83 -2.54 -10.61
CA ILE A 116 -1.56 -1.15 -11.04
C ILE A 116 -2.73 -0.24 -10.62
N GLY A 117 -2.40 0.95 -10.11
CA GLY A 117 -3.34 2.04 -9.87
C GLY A 117 -4.29 1.83 -8.68
N LYS A 118 -5.52 2.36 -8.81
CA LYS A 118 -6.53 2.42 -7.74
C LYS A 118 -6.80 1.06 -7.08
N ALA A 119 -6.93 0.00 -7.87
CA ALA A 119 -7.21 -1.33 -7.34
C ALA A 119 -6.06 -1.81 -6.42
N GLY A 120 -4.81 -1.55 -6.81
CA GLY A 120 -3.65 -1.87 -5.98
C GLY A 120 -3.59 -1.06 -4.70
N ALA A 121 -3.88 0.24 -4.77
CA ALA A 121 -3.92 1.11 -3.60
C ALA A 121 -4.93 0.64 -2.54
N ILE A 122 -6.14 0.28 -2.96
CA ILE A 122 -7.18 -0.26 -2.07
C ILE A 122 -6.72 -1.61 -1.50
N ASN A 123 -6.21 -2.51 -2.36
CA ASN A 123 -5.80 -3.84 -1.94
C ASN A 123 -4.57 -3.82 -1.02
N ALA A 124 -3.69 -2.82 -1.12
CA ALA A 124 -2.58 -2.66 -0.19
C ALA A 124 -3.10 -2.39 1.23
N ALA A 125 -4.12 -1.54 1.41
CA ALA A 125 -4.74 -1.32 2.72
C ALA A 125 -5.42 -2.60 3.27
N LEU A 126 -6.14 -3.34 2.43
CA LEU A 126 -6.79 -4.60 2.80
C LEU A 126 -5.77 -5.70 3.18
N LEU A 127 -4.64 -5.74 2.47
CA LEU A 127 -3.54 -6.66 2.80
C LEU A 127 -2.87 -6.26 4.12
N SER A 128 -2.66 -4.97 4.38
CA SER A 128 -2.20 -4.49 5.69
C SER A 128 -3.11 -4.94 6.82
N ALA A 129 -4.43 -4.87 6.67
CA ALA A 129 -5.37 -5.39 7.67
C ALA A 129 -5.22 -6.90 7.90
N SER A 130 -4.92 -7.67 6.85
CA SER A 130 -4.67 -9.10 6.94
C SER A 130 -3.38 -9.40 7.72
N ILE A 131 -2.32 -8.63 7.48
CA ILE A 131 -1.03 -8.75 8.15
C ILE A 131 -1.14 -8.35 9.63
N LEU A 132 -1.65 -7.15 9.89
CA LEU A 132 -1.79 -6.60 11.24
C LEU A 132 -2.74 -7.45 12.09
N GLY A 133 -3.77 -8.05 11.48
CA GLY A 133 -4.75 -8.88 12.17
C GLY A 133 -4.14 -9.99 13.04
N ALA A 134 -2.97 -10.51 12.65
CA ALA A 134 -2.29 -11.56 13.41
C ALA A 134 -1.89 -11.11 14.83
N LYS A 135 -1.49 -9.84 14.98
CA LYS A 135 -1.12 -9.23 16.27
C LYS A 135 -2.25 -8.40 16.88
N HIS A 136 -3.13 -7.86 16.03
CA HIS A 136 -4.22 -6.94 16.35
C HIS A 136 -5.56 -7.53 15.87
N PRO A 137 -6.17 -8.48 16.62
CA PRO A 137 -7.32 -9.27 16.15
C PRO A 137 -8.53 -8.44 15.70
N GLN A 138 -8.68 -7.21 16.20
CA GLN A 138 -9.73 -6.29 15.76
C GLN A 138 -9.70 -6.03 14.25
N PHE A 139 -8.52 -5.99 13.62
CA PHE A 139 -8.43 -5.78 12.17
C PHE A 139 -8.85 -7.01 11.37
N HIS A 140 -8.69 -8.23 11.90
CA HIS A 140 -9.32 -9.41 11.31
C HIS A 140 -10.84 -9.34 11.37
N THR A 141 -11.41 -8.89 12.48
CA THR A 141 -12.86 -8.74 12.63
C THR A 141 -13.41 -7.75 11.60
N VAL A 142 -12.80 -6.57 11.49
CA VAL A 142 -13.22 -5.55 10.52
C VAL A 142 -13.04 -6.04 9.08
N LEU A 143 -11.93 -6.71 8.77
CA LEU A 143 -11.70 -7.26 7.43
C LEU A 143 -12.69 -8.36 7.05
N LYS A 144 -13.05 -9.26 7.98
CA LYS A 144 -14.07 -10.29 7.76
C LYS A 144 -15.42 -9.66 7.46
N LYS A 145 -15.81 -8.64 8.25
CA LYS A 145 -17.04 -7.88 8.03
C LYS A 145 -17.04 -7.21 6.65
N PHE A 146 -15.97 -6.51 6.29
CA PHE A 146 -15.83 -5.89 4.98
C PHE A 146 -16.02 -6.91 3.84
N ARG A 147 -15.41 -8.09 3.93
CA ARG A 147 -15.55 -9.14 2.89
C ARG A 147 -16.97 -9.70 2.81
N ALA A 148 -17.67 -9.84 3.92
CA ALA A 148 -19.07 -10.22 3.94
C ALA A 148 -19.93 -9.15 3.23
N GLU A 149 -19.76 -7.88 3.58
CA GLU A 149 -20.48 -6.76 2.93
C GLU A 149 -20.25 -6.70 1.41
N GLN A 150 -19.02 -6.98 0.93
CA GLN A 150 -18.74 -7.06 -0.51
C GLN A 150 -19.47 -8.23 -1.18
N THR A 151 -19.65 -9.34 -0.48
CA THR A 151 -20.38 -10.51 -0.98
C THR A 151 -21.88 -10.19 -1.04
N ASP A 152 -22.43 -9.68 0.06
CA ASP A 152 -23.83 -9.31 0.18
C ASP A 152 -24.20 -8.26 -0.87
N SER A 153 -23.35 -7.26 -1.11
CA SER A 153 -23.57 -6.25 -2.15
C SER A 153 -23.76 -6.84 -3.55
N VAL A 154 -23.13 -7.96 -3.89
CA VAL A 154 -23.31 -8.62 -5.19
C VAL A 154 -24.56 -9.49 -5.20
N LEU A 155 -24.82 -10.20 -4.09
CA LEU A 155 -26.00 -11.06 -3.96
C LEU A 155 -27.31 -10.26 -3.92
N ASP A 156 -27.29 -9.07 -3.32
CA ASP A 156 -28.45 -8.17 -3.20
C ASP A 156 -28.71 -7.40 -4.51
N ASN A 157 -27.73 -7.33 -5.42
CA ASN A 157 -27.83 -6.63 -6.69
C ASN A 157 -27.48 -7.54 -7.89
N PRO A 158 -28.19 -8.68 -8.09
CA PRO A 158 -27.80 -9.69 -9.06
C PRO A 158 -28.13 -9.33 -10.51
N ASP A 159 -29.12 -8.44 -10.73
CA ASP A 159 -29.50 -7.97 -12.07
C ASP A 159 -28.94 -6.57 -12.31
N PRO A 160 -27.89 -6.41 -13.14
CA PRO A 160 -27.25 -5.11 -13.37
C PRO A 160 -28.13 -4.12 -14.15
N ARG A 161 -29.33 -4.52 -14.57
CA ARG A 161 -30.30 -3.64 -15.25
C ARG A 161 -31.20 -2.89 -14.27
N ILE A 162 -31.25 -3.31 -13.01
CA ILE A 162 -32.11 -2.73 -11.97
C ILE A 162 -31.21 -1.89 -11.06
N ALA A 163 -31.57 -0.61 -10.90
CA ALA A 163 -30.79 0.38 -10.16
C ALA A 163 -30.96 0.24 -8.64
#